data_AF-A0A9N9NVU5-F1
#
_entry.id   AF-A0A9N9NVU5-F1
#
_cell.length_a   1.000
_cell.length_b   1.000
_cell.length_c   1.000
_cell.angle_alpha   90.00
_cell.angle_beta   90.00
_cell.angle_gamma   90.00
#
_symmetry.space_group_name_H-M   'P 1'
#
loop_
_entity.id
_entity.type
_entity.pdbx_description
1 polymer ?
#
loop_
_entity_poly.entity_id
_entity_poly.type
_entity_poly.pdbx_seq_one_letter_code
_entity_poly.pdbx_strand_id
1 'polypeptide(L)'
;KEFFDKSFGPFYRTQQIFITNRDPTQSVVSYENLKSLFIMEQQIRKLESYPDHLTLQDLCFHPNGDACIVQSVAGYWQSQVERLKPDTWQDEFEMCANTPSYCLPDFQQPLKPDMILGGFEDKNYLSAKAFVLTFVLNNYVNERRIGMAEEWEKSLREYLEDVIEGKNNDINMTQLRISFSTESSLEIELNKSTNTDILTIAISYIVMFLYASFALGNMTTFPRTIIDSKFMLGISGIIIVLASVSTSVGIFSFLKIKVTLIIAEVIPFLVLAVGVDNIFILNHEFERLTLKSLGRESVEE
;
A
#
# COMPACT_ATOMS: atom_id res chain seq x y z
N LYS A 1 -19.88 9.72 -6.76
CA LYS A 1 -18.94 9.98 -5.64
C LYS A 1 -19.08 11.41 -5.13
N GLU A 2 -18.76 12.44 -5.92
CA GLU A 2 -18.87 13.85 -5.47
C GLU A 2 -20.24 14.25 -4.88
N PHE A 3 -21.34 13.81 -5.49
CA PHE A 3 -22.68 14.05 -4.94
C PHE A 3 -22.89 13.38 -3.57
N PHE A 4 -22.36 12.17 -3.38
CA PHE A 4 -22.45 11.44 -2.12
C PHE A 4 -21.60 12.14 -1.05
N ASP A 5 -20.33 12.44 -1.36
CA ASP A 5 -19.41 13.07 -0.41
C ASP A 5 -19.91 14.46 0.03
N LYS A 6 -20.58 15.20 -0.88
CA LYS A 6 -21.19 16.49 -0.56
C LYS A 6 -22.46 16.37 0.29
N SER A 7 -23.24 15.29 0.10
CA SER A 7 -24.54 15.12 0.77
C SER A 7 -24.42 14.38 2.10
N PHE A 8 -23.46 13.46 2.23
CA PHE A 8 -23.32 12.53 3.34
C PHE A 8 -21.93 12.52 3.98
N GLY A 9 -20.97 13.28 3.43
CA GLY A 9 -19.56 13.19 3.80
C GLY A 9 -18.85 12.03 3.08
N PRO A 10 -17.50 12.05 3.07
CA PRO A 10 -16.71 10.98 2.51
C PRO A 10 -16.94 9.67 3.27
N PHE A 11 -16.81 8.54 2.56
CA PHE A 11 -16.94 7.22 3.17
C PHE A 11 -15.88 7.00 4.25
N TYR A 12 -16.28 6.35 5.36
CA TYR A 12 -15.43 6.09 6.52
C TYR A 12 -14.20 5.22 6.19
N ARG A 13 -13.17 5.28 7.04
CA ARG A 13 -11.97 4.44 6.94
C ARG A 13 -12.13 3.23 7.85
N THR A 14 -11.86 2.04 7.35
CA THR A 14 -12.00 0.81 8.14
C THR A 14 -10.64 0.18 8.45
N GLN A 15 -10.46 -0.27 9.69
CA GLN A 15 -9.31 -1.04 10.12
C GLN A 15 -9.82 -2.40 10.57
N GLN A 16 -9.46 -3.43 9.82
CA GLN A 16 -9.94 -4.79 10.05
C GLN A 16 -8.83 -5.67 10.61
N ILE A 17 -9.15 -6.43 11.64
CA ILE A 17 -8.27 -7.41 12.27
C ILE A 17 -8.99 -8.75 12.28
N PHE A 18 -8.32 -9.75 11.76
CA PHE A 18 -8.76 -11.13 11.67
C PHE A 18 -7.95 -11.97 12.62
N ILE A 19 -8.62 -12.68 13.53
CA ILE A 19 -8.00 -13.61 14.46
C ILE A 19 -8.50 -15.01 14.12
N THR A 20 -7.58 -15.91 13.78
CA THR A 20 -7.88 -17.32 13.49
C THR A 20 -7.01 -18.22 14.36
N ASN A 21 -7.40 -19.48 14.49
CA ASN A 21 -6.48 -20.49 15.02
C ASN A 21 -5.37 -20.77 13.98
N ARG A 22 -4.17 -21.18 14.44
CA ARG A 22 -3.10 -21.66 13.56
C ARG A 22 -3.49 -22.95 12.85
N ASP A 23 -4.27 -23.78 13.51
CA ASP A 23 -4.93 -24.94 12.89
C ASP A 23 -6.27 -24.47 12.27
N PRO A 24 -6.39 -24.43 10.94
CA PRO A 24 -7.58 -23.92 10.26
C PRO A 24 -8.82 -24.83 10.42
N THR A 25 -8.64 -26.04 10.96
CA THR A 25 -9.74 -26.98 11.21
C THR A 25 -10.44 -26.71 12.53
N GLN A 26 -9.77 -26.04 13.47
CA GLN A 26 -10.30 -25.74 14.79
C GLN A 26 -11.13 -24.48 14.78
N SER A 27 -12.18 -24.47 15.61
CA SER A 27 -12.91 -23.25 15.87
C SER A 27 -12.02 -22.26 16.66
N VAL A 28 -12.18 -20.98 16.35
CA VAL A 28 -11.57 -19.91 17.14
C VAL A 28 -12.41 -19.58 18.38
N VAL A 29 -13.67 -20.03 18.45
CA VAL A 29 -14.61 -19.72 19.52
C VAL A 29 -14.30 -20.56 20.76
N SER A 30 -13.54 -19.99 21.68
CA SER A 30 -13.24 -20.56 22.99
C SER A 30 -13.17 -19.44 24.04
N TYR A 31 -13.38 -19.78 25.31
CA TYR A 31 -13.28 -18.81 26.41
C TYR A 31 -11.92 -18.10 26.44
N GLU A 32 -10.81 -18.84 26.28
CA GLU A 32 -9.45 -18.27 26.31
C GLU A 32 -9.18 -17.36 25.11
N ASN A 33 -9.68 -17.72 23.92
CA ASN A 33 -9.54 -16.89 22.73
C ASN A 33 -10.40 -15.63 22.81
N LEU A 34 -11.62 -15.74 23.34
CA LEU A 34 -12.47 -14.58 23.60
C LEU A 34 -11.79 -13.64 24.59
N LYS A 35 -11.32 -14.15 25.73
CA LYS A 35 -10.59 -13.34 26.73
C LYS A 35 -9.38 -12.62 26.11
N SER A 36 -8.60 -13.32 25.28
CA SER A 36 -7.47 -12.74 24.56
C SER A 36 -7.89 -11.61 23.62
N LEU A 37 -9.01 -11.79 22.91
CA LEU A 37 -9.60 -10.78 22.04
C LEU A 37 -10.08 -9.55 22.84
N PHE A 38 -10.70 -9.73 24.00
CA PHE A 38 -11.10 -8.61 24.88
C PHE A 38 -9.91 -7.78 25.33
N ILE A 39 -8.83 -8.43 25.78
CA ILE A 39 -7.61 -7.74 26.22
C ILE A 39 -7.03 -6.92 25.06
N MET A 40 -6.93 -7.51 23.87
CA MET A 40 -6.43 -6.84 22.67
C MET A 40 -7.29 -5.63 22.30
N GLU A 41 -8.62 -5.79 22.26
CA GLU A 41 -9.53 -4.69 21.94
C GLU A 41 -9.40 -3.54 22.97
N GLN A 42 -9.29 -3.84 24.26
CA GLN A 42 -9.11 -2.83 25.29
C GLN A 42 -7.75 -2.11 25.17
N GLN A 43 -6.69 -2.82 24.81
CA GLN A 43 -5.38 -2.22 24.54
C GLN A 43 -5.44 -1.30 23.31
N ILE A 44 -6.11 -1.72 22.23
CA ILE A 44 -6.31 -0.88 21.03
C ILE A 44 -7.15 0.36 21.34
N ARG A 45 -8.20 0.23 22.14
CA ARG A 45 -9.04 1.38 22.56
C ARG A 45 -8.27 2.43 23.38
N LYS A 46 -7.25 2.01 24.12
CA LYS A 46 -6.35 2.87 24.92
C LYS A 46 -5.11 3.31 24.16
N LEU A 47 -4.95 2.91 22.91
CA LEU A 47 -3.78 3.24 22.11
C LEU A 47 -3.77 4.73 21.77
N GLU A 48 -2.64 5.36 22.07
CA GLU A 48 -2.34 6.75 21.71
C GLU A 48 -1.37 6.80 20.53
N SER A 49 -1.65 7.69 19.58
CA SER A 49 -0.75 7.96 18.46
C SER A 49 0.45 8.82 18.90
N TYR A 50 1.54 8.78 18.13
CA TYR A 50 2.68 9.67 18.32
C TYR A 50 3.02 10.39 17.01
N PRO A 51 3.21 11.73 17.01
CA PRO A 51 3.43 12.62 18.16
C PRO A 51 2.19 13.29 18.78
N ASP A 52 1.01 13.22 18.15
CA ASP A 52 -0.12 14.08 18.52
C ASP A 52 -0.98 13.51 19.68
N HIS A 53 -0.65 12.33 20.21
CA HIS A 53 -1.35 11.68 21.33
C HIS A 53 -2.85 11.49 21.09
N LEU A 54 -3.24 11.20 19.85
CA LEU A 54 -4.63 11.00 19.47
C LEU A 54 -5.09 9.61 19.89
N THR A 55 -6.30 9.53 20.44
CA THR A 55 -6.93 8.27 20.81
C THR A 55 -7.92 7.82 19.75
N LEU A 56 -8.36 6.56 19.82
CA LEU A 56 -9.46 6.06 19.00
C LEU A 56 -10.72 6.94 19.14
N GLN A 57 -10.98 7.44 20.35
CA GLN A 57 -12.16 8.25 20.65
C GLN A 57 -12.19 9.58 19.89
N ASP A 58 -11.03 10.15 19.59
CA ASP A 58 -10.91 11.42 18.88
C ASP A 58 -11.14 11.27 17.36
N LEU A 59 -10.93 10.06 16.83
CA LEU A 59 -10.87 9.80 15.39
C LEU A 59 -12.03 8.92 14.87
N CYS A 60 -12.62 8.09 15.74
CA CYS A 60 -13.65 7.13 15.36
C CYS A 60 -14.94 7.79 14.87
N PHE A 61 -15.73 7.05 14.09
CA PHE A 61 -17.05 7.49 13.65
C PHE A 61 -18.08 7.30 14.79
N HIS A 62 -18.80 8.37 15.13
CA HIS A 62 -19.84 8.40 16.18
C HIS A 62 -21.24 8.47 15.56
N PRO A 63 -21.99 7.36 15.48
CA PRO A 63 -23.33 7.36 14.90
C PRO A 63 -24.37 7.93 15.86
N ASN A 64 -24.22 7.65 17.16
CA ASN A 64 -25.19 7.95 18.21
C ASN A 64 -24.43 8.37 19.49
N GLY A 65 -24.47 9.66 19.82
CA GLY A 65 -23.77 10.20 21.00
C GLY A 65 -22.25 10.07 20.88
N ASP A 66 -21.58 9.74 21.99
CA ASP A 66 -20.11 9.69 22.08
C ASP A 66 -19.53 8.27 21.91
N ALA A 67 -20.31 7.30 21.41
CA ALA A 67 -19.81 5.92 21.26
C ALA A 67 -19.18 5.67 19.88
N CYS A 68 -17.94 5.18 19.85
CA CYS A 68 -17.27 4.73 18.63
C CYS A 68 -17.93 3.47 18.05
N ILE A 69 -17.99 3.35 16.72
CA ILE A 69 -18.28 2.07 16.07
C ILE A 69 -17.05 1.17 16.14
N VAL A 70 -17.14 0.18 17.02
CA VAL A 70 -16.21 -0.95 17.09
C VAL A 70 -17.03 -2.22 16.94
N GLN A 71 -16.86 -2.91 15.82
CA GLN A 71 -17.57 -4.15 15.52
C GLN A 71 -16.68 -5.31 15.91
N SER A 72 -17.05 -6.00 16.98
CA SER A 72 -16.30 -7.10 17.56
C SER A 72 -17.26 -7.99 18.34
N VAL A 73 -16.94 -9.28 18.47
CA VAL A 73 -17.69 -10.21 19.34
C VAL A 73 -17.74 -9.72 20.80
N ALA A 74 -16.74 -8.97 21.25
CA ALA A 74 -16.74 -8.37 22.57
C ALA A 74 -17.91 -7.40 22.80
N GLY A 75 -18.48 -6.85 21.72
CA GLY A 75 -19.66 -5.99 21.76
C GLY A 75 -20.89 -6.64 22.37
N TYR A 76 -21.00 -7.98 22.34
CA TYR A 76 -22.08 -8.71 23.04
C TYR A 76 -22.05 -8.50 24.56
N TRP A 77 -20.86 -8.25 25.12
CA TRP A 77 -20.64 -7.92 26.53
C TRP A 77 -20.24 -6.46 26.74
N GLN A 78 -20.64 -5.56 25.82
CA GLN A 78 -20.34 -4.12 25.92
C GLN A 78 -18.84 -3.84 26.09
N SER A 79 -17.99 -4.68 25.46
CA SER A 79 -16.52 -4.60 25.52
C SER A 79 -15.94 -4.62 26.95
N GLN A 80 -16.70 -5.13 27.94
CA GLN A 80 -16.28 -5.27 29.33
C GLN A 80 -15.90 -6.72 29.64
N VAL A 81 -14.61 -6.94 29.93
CA VAL A 81 -14.08 -8.27 30.24
C VAL A 81 -14.69 -8.85 31.52
N GLU A 82 -15.13 -7.99 32.44
CA GLU A 82 -15.75 -8.38 33.72
C GLU A 82 -17.13 -9.03 33.53
N ARG A 83 -17.79 -8.78 32.39
CA ARG A 83 -19.09 -9.39 32.05
C ARG A 83 -18.93 -10.77 31.42
N LEU A 84 -17.74 -11.11 30.91
CA LEU A 84 -17.45 -12.42 30.33
C LEU A 84 -17.23 -13.45 31.47
N LYS A 85 -18.22 -14.31 31.71
CA LYS A 85 -18.16 -15.33 32.77
C LYS A 85 -17.80 -16.71 32.23
N PRO A 86 -16.87 -17.46 32.87
CA PRO A 86 -16.47 -18.80 32.43
C PRO A 86 -17.61 -19.82 32.31
N ASP A 87 -18.66 -19.68 33.12
CA ASP A 87 -19.73 -20.66 33.19
C ASP A 87 -20.88 -20.39 32.22
N THR A 88 -21.07 -19.14 31.77
CA THR A 88 -22.24 -18.72 30.97
C THR A 88 -21.90 -18.15 29.60
N TRP A 89 -20.61 -17.94 29.27
CA TRP A 89 -20.20 -17.29 28.02
C TRP A 89 -20.73 -17.98 26.76
N GLN A 90 -20.84 -19.31 26.77
CA GLN A 90 -21.23 -20.08 25.59
C GLN A 90 -22.71 -19.89 25.27
N ASP A 91 -23.58 -19.98 26.28
CA ASP A 91 -25.02 -19.76 26.15
C ASP A 91 -25.31 -18.29 25.78
N GLU A 92 -24.59 -17.36 26.40
CA GLU A 92 -24.68 -15.92 26.09
C GLU A 92 -24.24 -15.64 24.65
N PHE A 93 -23.10 -16.20 24.21
CA PHE A 93 -22.61 -16.08 22.84
C PHE A 93 -23.64 -16.58 21.82
N GLU A 94 -24.18 -17.78 22.02
CA GLU A 94 -25.14 -18.38 21.08
C GLU A 94 -26.46 -17.59 21.04
N MET A 95 -26.96 -17.14 22.19
CA MET A 95 -28.14 -16.28 22.27
C MET A 95 -27.93 -14.96 21.51
N CYS A 96 -26.80 -14.28 21.76
CA CYS A 96 -26.47 -13.02 21.11
C CYS A 96 -26.24 -13.18 19.60
N ALA A 97 -25.56 -14.24 19.18
CA ALA A 97 -25.30 -14.49 17.76
C ALA A 97 -26.57 -14.83 16.99
N ASN A 98 -27.48 -15.63 17.58
CA ASN A 98 -28.76 -15.93 16.95
C ASN A 98 -29.73 -14.74 16.99
N THR A 99 -29.69 -13.92 18.04
CA THR A 99 -30.57 -12.75 18.21
C THR A 99 -29.79 -11.50 18.66
N PRO A 100 -29.11 -10.82 17.72
CA PRO A 100 -28.23 -9.68 18.04
C PRO A 100 -28.90 -8.48 18.70
N SER A 101 -30.23 -8.37 18.64
CA SER A 101 -30.98 -7.28 19.26
C SER A 101 -30.96 -7.32 20.79
N TYR A 102 -30.67 -8.46 21.41
CA TYR A 102 -30.58 -8.57 22.88
C TYR A 102 -29.24 -8.11 23.43
N CYS A 103 -28.19 -8.10 22.61
CA CYS A 103 -26.81 -7.87 23.03
C CYS A 103 -26.22 -6.70 22.26
N LEU A 104 -26.71 -5.50 22.58
CA LEU A 104 -26.27 -4.29 21.92
C LEU A 104 -24.90 -3.84 22.47
N PRO A 105 -23.95 -3.47 21.59
CA PRO A 105 -22.71 -2.81 21.97
C PRO A 105 -22.98 -1.36 22.40
N ASP A 106 -21.92 -0.66 22.82
CA ASP A 106 -21.98 0.71 23.35
C ASP A 106 -22.65 1.72 22.39
N PHE A 107 -22.49 1.52 21.07
CA PHE A 107 -23.10 2.36 20.03
C PHE A 107 -24.57 2.00 19.70
N GLN A 108 -25.17 1.07 20.47
CA GLN A 108 -26.59 0.72 20.46
C GLN A 108 -27.15 0.22 19.12
N GLN A 109 -26.34 -0.42 18.29
CA GLN A 109 -26.81 -1.05 17.05
C GLN A 109 -26.48 -2.54 17.02
N PRO A 110 -27.40 -3.38 16.53
CA PRO A 110 -27.20 -4.84 16.52
C PRO A 110 -26.04 -5.23 15.62
N LEU A 111 -25.15 -6.08 16.16
CA LEU A 111 -24.01 -6.63 15.43
C LEU A 111 -24.45 -7.87 14.64
N LYS A 112 -24.42 -7.79 13.32
CA LYS A 112 -24.69 -9.00 12.50
C LYS A 112 -23.52 -9.99 12.67
N PRO A 113 -23.78 -11.27 12.94
CA PRO A 113 -22.73 -12.28 13.08
C PRO A 113 -21.79 -12.33 11.89
N ASP A 114 -22.30 -12.15 10.67
CA ASP A 114 -21.51 -12.14 9.42
C ASP A 114 -20.46 -11.02 9.35
N MET A 115 -20.56 -9.98 10.20
CA MET A 115 -19.57 -8.89 10.26
C MET A 115 -18.44 -9.17 11.26
N ILE A 116 -18.67 -10.03 12.25
CA ILE A 116 -17.76 -10.25 13.39
C ILE A 116 -17.24 -11.69 13.50
N LEU A 117 -17.84 -12.62 12.76
CA LEU A 117 -17.46 -14.03 12.69
C LEU A 117 -17.28 -14.44 11.23
N GLY A 118 -16.37 -15.39 11.00
CA GLY A 118 -16.12 -15.96 9.67
C GLY A 118 -15.93 -17.47 9.70
N GLY A 119 -16.23 -18.13 8.58
CA GLY A 119 -15.95 -19.55 8.37
C GLY A 119 -16.83 -20.53 9.15
N PHE A 120 -18.06 -20.13 9.47
CA PHE A 120 -19.10 -21.01 10.03
C PHE A 120 -20.07 -21.50 8.93
N GLU A 121 -20.75 -22.62 9.18
CA GLU A 121 -21.75 -23.21 8.28
C GLU A 121 -23.12 -23.23 8.96
N ASP A 122 -24.20 -23.10 8.20
CA ASP A 122 -25.60 -23.26 8.64
C ASP A 122 -25.99 -22.52 9.94
N LYS A 123 -25.46 -21.31 10.15
CA LYS A 123 -25.66 -20.48 11.36
C LYS A 123 -25.15 -21.12 12.66
N ASN A 124 -24.30 -22.15 12.58
CA ASN A 124 -23.58 -22.67 13.73
C ASN A 124 -22.41 -21.73 14.07
N TYR A 125 -22.70 -20.65 14.80
CA TYR A 125 -21.70 -19.62 15.13
C TYR A 125 -20.58 -20.14 16.05
N LEU A 126 -20.84 -21.20 16.82
CA LEU A 126 -19.83 -21.85 17.66
C LEU A 126 -18.74 -22.54 16.84
N SER A 127 -19.01 -22.93 15.60
CA SER A 127 -18.00 -23.51 14.70
C SER A 127 -17.24 -22.47 13.89
N ALA A 128 -17.35 -21.18 14.21
CA ALA A 128 -16.64 -20.12 13.48
C ALA A 128 -15.13 -20.30 13.57
N LYS A 129 -14.43 -20.03 12.46
CA LYS A 129 -12.98 -20.20 12.30
C LYS A 129 -12.21 -18.89 12.45
N ALA A 130 -12.90 -17.75 12.35
CA ALA A 130 -12.31 -16.44 12.44
C ALA A 130 -13.16 -15.48 13.28
N PHE A 131 -12.51 -14.69 14.12
CA PHE A 131 -13.06 -13.45 14.65
C PHE A 131 -12.66 -12.29 13.74
N VAL A 132 -13.59 -11.38 13.51
CA VAL A 132 -13.38 -10.16 12.74
C VAL A 132 -13.64 -8.96 13.66
N LEU A 133 -12.62 -8.14 13.84
CA LEU A 133 -12.71 -6.87 14.55
C LEU A 133 -12.61 -5.76 13.52
N THR A 134 -13.57 -4.85 13.49
CA THR A 134 -13.55 -3.68 12.61
C THR A 134 -13.67 -2.42 13.45
N PHE A 135 -12.64 -1.58 13.36
CA PHE A 135 -12.66 -0.21 13.84
C PHE A 135 -13.06 0.70 12.69
N VAL A 136 -13.88 1.71 12.96
CA VAL A 136 -14.37 2.65 11.94
C VAL A 136 -13.96 4.06 12.33
N LEU A 137 -13.10 4.66 11.50
CA LEU A 137 -12.65 6.05 11.66
C LEU A 137 -13.38 6.98 10.70
N ASN A 138 -13.52 8.24 11.12
CA ASN A 138 -13.98 9.30 10.24
C ASN A 138 -12.99 9.52 9.11
N ASN A 139 -13.52 9.71 7.90
CA ASN A 139 -12.71 10.15 6.76
C ASN A 139 -12.93 11.63 6.50
N TYR A 140 -11.97 12.27 5.86
CA TYR A 140 -12.00 13.70 5.57
C TYR A 140 -11.46 13.97 4.17
N VAL A 141 -11.89 15.09 3.58
CA VAL A 141 -11.29 15.60 2.33
C VAL A 141 -10.00 16.39 2.60
N ASN A 142 -9.83 16.86 3.85
CA ASN A 142 -8.67 17.66 4.26
C ASN A 142 -7.48 16.74 4.57
N GLU A 143 -6.41 16.87 3.80
CA GLU A 143 -5.15 16.12 3.95
C GLU A 143 -4.59 16.13 5.37
N ARG A 144 -4.70 17.25 6.10
CA ARG A 144 -4.19 17.33 7.48
C ARG A 144 -4.94 16.40 8.43
N ARG A 145 -6.26 16.29 8.27
CA ARG A 145 -7.09 15.39 9.10
C ARG A 145 -6.94 13.93 8.68
N ILE A 146 -6.67 13.68 7.41
CA ILE A 146 -6.30 12.35 6.93
C ILE A 146 -4.98 11.94 7.60
N GLY A 147 -3.98 12.81 7.63
CA GLY A 147 -2.70 12.56 8.28
C GLY A 147 -2.81 12.19 9.78
N MET A 148 -3.75 12.80 10.51
CA MET A 148 -4.06 12.43 11.89
C MET A 148 -4.59 11.00 12.03
N ALA A 149 -5.48 10.57 11.11
CA ALA A 149 -5.99 9.20 11.09
C ALA A 149 -4.90 8.20 10.68
N GLU A 150 -4.06 8.56 9.69
CA GLU A 150 -2.92 7.76 9.25
C GLU A 150 -1.86 7.59 10.34
N GLU A 151 -1.65 8.62 11.18
CA GLU A 151 -0.78 8.55 12.34
C GLU A 151 -1.25 7.48 13.34
N TRP A 152 -2.54 7.49 13.70
CA TRP A 152 -3.10 6.48 14.58
C TRP A 152 -3.11 5.08 13.94
N GLU A 153 -3.42 4.98 12.64
CA GLU A 153 -3.32 3.72 11.88
C GLU A 153 -1.90 3.15 11.90
N LYS A 154 -0.87 4.00 11.86
CA LYS A 154 0.54 3.59 11.99
C LYS A 154 0.83 3.02 13.37
N SER A 155 0.40 3.70 14.43
CA SER A 155 0.56 3.21 15.81
C SER A 155 -0.19 1.88 16.03
N LEU A 156 -1.38 1.73 15.45
CA LEU A 156 -2.14 0.48 15.48
C LEU A 156 -1.36 -0.66 14.83
N ARG A 157 -0.78 -0.42 13.66
CA ARG A 157 0.05 -1.40 12.95
C ARG A 157 1.25 -1.83 13.79
N GLU A 158 1.99 -0.88 14.36
CA GLU A 158 3.16 -1.17 15.20
C GLU A 158 2.77 -2.01 16.43
N TYR A 159 1.66 -1.67 17.09
CA TYR A 159 1.12 -2.48 18.19
C TYR A 159 0.78 -3.91 17.74
N LEU A 160 0.11 -4.08 16.58
CA LEU A 160 -0.25 -5.41 16.08
C LEU A 160 0.97 -6.23 15.66
N GLU A 161 1.98 -5.60 15.07
CA GLU A 161 3.28 -6.23 14.76
C GLU A 161 3.97 -6.72 16.05
N ASP A 162 4.01 -5.89 17.10
CA ASP A 162 4.59 -6.28 18.40
C ASP A 162 3.84 -7.45 19.07
N VAL A 163 2.51 -7.47 18.93
CA VAL A 163 1.67 -8.59 19.41
C VAL A 163 1.97 -9.87 18.61
N ILE A 164 2.11 -9.78 17.28
CA ILE A 164 2.45 -10.93 16.41
C ILE A 164 3.86 -11.46 16.68
N GLU A 165 4.83 -10.58 16.95
CA GLU A 165 6.21 -10.96 17.30
C GLU A 165 6.33 -11.55 18.72
N GLY A 166 5.25 -11.53 19.51
CA GLY A 166 5.24 -12.09 20.86
C GLY A 166 5.96 -11.23 21.89
N LYS A 167 6.14 -9.93 21.63
CA LYS A 167 6.67 -8.97 22.63
C LYS A 167 5.65 -8.64 23.71
N ASN A 168 4.37 -8.89 23.44
CA ASN A 168 3.28 -8.70 24.39
C ASN A 168 2.99 -10.01 25.14
N ASN A 169 3.22 -10.01 26.45
CA ASN A 169 3.02 -11.18 27.32
C ASN A 169 1.55 -11.38 27.74
N ASP A 170 0.68 -10.41 27.48
CA ASP A 170 -0.70 -10.43 27.97
C ASP A 170 -1.63 -11.29 27.09
N ILE A 171 -1.20 -11.62 25.87
CA ILE A 171 -2.00 -12.32 24.87
C ILE A 171 -1.31 -13.64 24.51
N ASN A 172 -2.00 -14.76 24.69
CA ASN A 172 -1.44 -16.07 24.35
C ASN A 172 -1.51 -16.32 22.83
N MET A 173 -0.45 -15.94 22.13
CA MET A 173 -0.33 -16.03 20.66
C MET A 173 0.16 -17.40 20.16
N THR A 174 0.38 -18.38 21.06
CA THR A 174 0.92 -19.69 20.66
C THR A 174 -0.01 -20.47 19.74
N GLN A 175 -1.32 -20.28 19.87
CA GLN A 175 -2.35 -20.98 19.11
C GLN A 175 -3.10 -20.08 18.12
N LEU A 176 -2.89 -18.76 18.17
CA LEU A 176 -3.60 -17.80 17.33
C LEU A 176 -2.70 -17.28 16.20
N ARG A 177 -3.35 -16.90 15.10
CA ARG A 177 -2.78 -16.17 13.98
C ARG A 177 -3.61 -14.91 13.80
N ILE A 178 -2.92 -13.78 13.76
CA ILE A 178 -3.53 -12.47 13.49
C ILE A 178 -3.17 -12.05 12.07
N SER A 179 -4.13 -11.45 11.37
CA SER A 179 -3.93 -10.75 10.11
C SER A 179 -4.72 -9.46 10.16
N PHE A 180 -4.19 -8.37 9.63
CA PHE A 180 -4.85 -7.07 9.74
C PHE A 180 -4.69 -6.27 8.45
N SER A 181 -5.56 -5.28 8.28
CA SER A 181 -5.52 -4.33 7.17
C SER A 181 -6.03 -2.99 7.67
N THR A 182 -5.24 -1.93 7.47
CA THR A 182 -5.68 -0.54 7.63
C THR A 182 -5.89 0.11 6.26
N GLU A 183 -6.68 1.18 6.20
CA GLU A 183 -6.91 1.94 4.97
C GLU A 183 -5.59 2.42 4.34
N SER A 184 -4.65 2.94 5.14
CA SER A 184 -3.33 3.39 4.67
C SER A 184 -2.35 2.27 4.32
N SER A 185 -2.56 1.04 4.80
CA SER A 185 -1.62 -0.07 4.57
C SER A 185 -1.42 -0.37 3.08
N LEU A 186 -2.48 -0.26 2.27
CA LEU A 186 -2.39 -0.49 0.83
C LEU A 186 -1.47 0.54 0.14
N GLU A 187 -1.64 1.81 0.45
CA GLU A 187 -0.84 2.89 -0.13
C GLU A 187 0.62 2.80 0.32
N ILE A 188 0.86 2.46 1.59
CA ILE A 188 2.20 2.28 2.14
C ILE A 188 2.93 1.12 1.45
N GLU A 189 2.29 -0.05 1.32
CA GLU A 189 2.91 -1.22 0.70
C GLU A 189 3.14 -1.02 -0.81
N LEU A 190 2.24 -0.32 -1.51
CA LEU A 190 2.45 0.06 -2.91
C LEU A 190 3.64 1.01 -3.09
N ASN A 191 3.76 2.02 -2.22
CA ASN A 191 4.89 2.96 -2.25
C ASN A 191 6.22 2.27 -1.91
N LYS A 192 6.21 1.28 -1.01
CA LYS A 192 7.38 0.48 -0.66
C LYS A 192 7.84 -0.41 -1.82
N SER A 193 6.93 -1.09 -2.51
CA SER A 193 7.25 -1.87 -3.71
C SER A 193 7.85 -0.98 -4.80
N THR A 194 7.23 0.18 -5.02
CA THR A 194 7.68 1.16 -6.02
C THR A 194 9.13 1.60 -5.83
N ASN A 195 9.57 1.82 -4.58
CA ASN A 195 10.95 2.25 -4.32
C ASN A 195 11.98 1.19 -4.72
N THR A 196 11.64 -0.09 -4.60
CA THR A 196 12.52 -1.20 -5.02
C THR A 196 12.62 -1.27 -6.53
N ASP A 197 11.51 -0.99 -7.24
CA ASP A 197 11.47 -1.00 -8.70
C ASP A 197 12.30 0.15 -9.32
N ILE A 198 12.31 1.33 -8.70
CA ILE A 198 13.08 2.51 -9.17
C ILE A 198 14.58 2.18 -9.32
N LEU A 199 15.17 1.41 -8.40
CA LEU A 199 16.59 1.03 -8.47
C LEU A 199 16.87 0.12 -9.67
N THR A 200 16.02 -0.90 -9.86
CA THR A 200 16.13 -1.84 -10.98
C THR A 200 15.99 -1.10 -12.32
N ILE A 201 15.02 -0.19 -12.40
CA ILE A 201 14.80 0.66 -13.57
C ILE A 201 16.04 1.53 -13.85
N ALA A 202 16.60 2.20 -12.84
CA ALA A 202 17.79 3.03 -13.00
C ALA A 202 18.99 2.23 -13.55
N ILE A 203 19.22 1.01 -13.04
CA ILE A 203 20.28 0.12 -13.55
C ILE A 203 20.03 -0.26 -15.01
N SER A 204 18.79 -0.62 -15.36
CA SER A 204 18.43 -0.97 -16.73
C SER A 204 18.70 0.17 -17.73
N TYR A 205 18.42 1.41 -17.32
CA TYR A 205 18.72 2.60 -18.11
C TYR A 205 20.22 2.81 -18.26
N ILE A 206 21.01 2.68 -17.19
CA ILE A 206 22.48 2.80 -17.26
C ILE A 206 23.06 1.78 -18.25
N VAL A 207 22.62 0.52 -18.20
CA VAL A 207 23.11 -0.53 -19.12
C VAL A 207 22.73 -0.21 -20.57
N MET A 208 21.50 0.24 -20.81
CA MET A 208 21.04 0.64 -22.14
C MET A 208 21.80 1.86 -22.68
N PHE A 209 22.12 2.84 -21.81
CA PHE A 209 22.93 4.00 -22.17
C PHE A 209 24.36 3.61 -22.54
N LEU A 210 24.97 2.70 -21.78
CA LEU A 210 26.29 2.17 -22.11
C LEU A 210 26.24 1.46 -23.46
N TYR A 211 25.28 0.56 -23.67
CA TYR A 211 25.09 -0.14 -24.94
C TYR A 211 24.96 0.82 -26.12
N ALA A 212 24.07 1.82 -26.04
CA ALA A 212 23.87 2.80 -27.11
C ALA A 212 25.15 3.62 -27.39
N SER A 213 25.86 4.04 -26.34
CA SER A 213 27.12 4.77 -26.46
C SER A 213 28.22 3.94 -27.14
N PHE A 214 28.30 2.64 -26.83
CA PHE A 214 29.22 1.71 -27.48
C PHE A 214 28.81 1.41 -28.92
N ALA A 215 27.52 1.23 -29.22
CA ALA A 215 27.03 0.93 -30.55
C ALA A 215 27.22 2.10 -31.55
N LEU A 216 27.09 3.33 -31.08
CA LEU A 216 27.35 4.55 -31.87
C LEU A 216 28.85 4.83 -32.03
N GLY A 217 29.68 4.35 -31.11
CA GLY A 217 31.14 4.44 -31.20
C GLY A 217 31.68 3.39 -32.15
N ASN A 218 32.05 3.79 -33.37
CA ASN A 218 32.60 2.87 -34.37
C ASN A 218 33.98 2.33 -33.92
N MET A 219 34.01 1.15 -33.30
CA MET A 219 35.22 0.52 -32.75
C MET A 219 35.92 -0.33 -33.83
N THR A 220 36.51 0.30 -34.84
CA THR A 220 37.12 -0.41 -35.98
C THR A 220 38.61 -0.71 -35.81
N THR A 221 39.35 -0.11 -34.86
CA THR A 221 40.80 -0.42 -34.70
C THR A 221 41.34 -0.25 -33.28
N PHE A 222 41.76 -1.36 -32.65
CA PHE A 222 42.16 -1.51 -31.24
C PHE A 222 43.27 -0.58 -30.66
N PRO A 223 44.19 0.05 -31.43
CA PRO A 223 45.14 1.01 -30.85
C PRO A 223 44.76 2.49 -31.03
N ARG A 224 43.71 2.84 -31.79
CA ARG A 224 43.23 4.23 -32.00
C ARG A 224 41.78 4.46 -31.54
N THR A 225 41.17 3.48 -30.89
CA THR A 225 39.79 3.53 -30.40
C THR A 225 39.48 4.67 -29.44
N ILE A 226 40.44 5.27 -28.73
CA ILE A 226 40.16 6.39 -27.82
C ILE A 226 40.10 7.74 -28.58
N ILE A 227 40.74 7.83 -29.75
CA ILE A 227 40.90 9.08 -30.52
C ILE A 227 39.91 9.16 -31.70
N ASP A 228 39.62 8.03 -32.36
CA ASP A 228 38.63 7.95 -33.47
C ASP A 228 37.20 7.63 -32.98
N SER A 229 37.02 7.49 -31.67
CA SER A 229 35.74 7.14 -31.08
C SER A 229 34.79 8.33 -31.10
N LYS A 230 33.71 8.17 -31.87
CA LYS A 230 32.52 9.03 -31.86
C LYS A 230 31.70 8.93 -30.55
N PHE A 231 32.33 8.56 -29.44
CA PHE A 231 31.70 8.45 -28.12
C PHE A 231 31.07 9.76 -27.64
N MET A 232 31.67 10.92 -27.97
CA MET A 232 31.06 12.22 -27.69
C MET A 232 29.76 12.47 -28.46
N LEU A 233 29.61 11.94 -29.68
CA LEU A 233 28.34 12.00 -30.42
C LEU A 233 27.27 11.13 -29.74
N GLY A 234 27.66 9.95 -29.25
CA GLY A 234 26.78 9.07 -28.48
C GLY A 234 26.28 9.72 -27.17
N ILE A 235 27.19 10.28 -26.38
CA ILE A 235 26.85 11.00 -25.15
C ILE A 235 25.96 12.22 -25.44
N SER A 236 26.32 13.03 -26.44
CA SER A 236 25.54 14.21 -26.83
C SER A 236 24.11 13.83 -27.24
N GLY A 237 23.98 12.76 -28.04
CA GLY A 237 22.70 12.19 -28.42
C GLY A 237 21.82 11.81 -27.22
N ILE A 238 22.40 11.12 -26.23
CA ILE A 238 21.69 10.73 -25.00
C ILE A 238 21.26 11.96 -24.19
N ILE A 239 22.13 12.96 -24.04
CA ILE A 239 21.81 14.20 -23.34
C ILE A 239 20.62 14.90 -24.00
N ILE A 240 20.55 14.93 -25.33
CA ILE A 240 19.43 15.53 -26.07
C ILE A 240 18.12 14.78 -25.78
N VAL A 241 18.14 13.45 -25.80
CA VAL A 241 16.95 12.62 -25.47
C VAL A 241 16.49 12.89 -24.03
N LEU A 242 17.40 12.86 -23.05
CA LEU A 242 17.08 13.11 -21.65
C LEU A 242 16.56 14.53 -21.42
N ALA A 243 17.14 15.53 -22.08
CA ALA A 243 16.67 16.91 -22.02
C ALA A 243 15.27 17.05 -22.62
N SER A 244 14.97 16.36 -23.72
CA SER A 244 13.64 16.33 -24.34
C SER A 244 12.58 15.74 -23.40
N VAL A 245 12.84 14.56 -22.82
CA VAL A 245 11.93 13.92 -21.85
C VAL A 245 11.73 14.81 -20.62
N SER A 246 12.81 15.35 -20.06
CA SER A 246 12.76 16.23 -18.89
C SER A 246 11.96 17.51 -19.16
N THR A 247 12.12 18.12 -20.33
CA THR A 247 11.39 19.33 -20.73
C THR A 247 9.91 19.04 -20.90
N SER A 248 9.55 17.91 -21.53
CA SER A 248 8.16 17.47 -21.69
C SER A 248 7.47 17.28 -20.32
N VAL A 249 8.09 16.51 -19.44
CA VAL A 249 7.59 16.29 -18.07
C VAL A 249 7.50 17.61 -17.29
N GLY A 250 8.49 18.50 -17.44
CA GLY A 250 8.49 19.82 -16.82
C GLY A 250 7.33 20.71 -17.27
N ILE A 251 7.02 20.74 -18.57
CA ILE A 251 5.89 21.51 -19.12
C ILE A 251 4.57 20.94 -18.61
N PHE A 252 4.39 19.62 -18.61
CA PHE A 252 3.15 19.00 -18.12
C PHE A 252 2.97 19.16 -16.60
N SER A 253 4.07 19.13 -15.84
CA SER A 253 4.08 19.44 -14.40
C SER A 253 3.70 20.90 -14.14
N PHE A 254 4.21 21.84 -14.95
CA PHE A 254 3.82 23.25 -14.88
C PHE A 254 2.32 23.46 -15.14
N LEU A 255 1.74 22.67 -16.05
CA LEU A 255 0.29 22.64 -16.32
C LEU A 255 -0.53 21.87 -15.27
N LYS A 256 0.09 21.45 -14.16
CA LYS A 256 -0.52 20.68 -13.06
C LYS A 256 -1.13 19.34 -13.51
N ILE A 257 -0.61 18.75 -14.58
CA ILE A 257 -1.00 17.39 -14.99
C ILE A 257 -0.19 16.41 -14.14
N LYS A 258 -0.92 15.56 -13.40
CA LYS A 258 -0.30 14.56 -12.53
C LYS A 258 0.47 13.54 -13.39
N VAL A 259 1.77 13.41 -13.11
CA VAL A 259 2.61 12.37 -13.72
C VAL A 259 2.34 11.06 -12.99
N THR A 260 1.90 10.05 -13.73
CA THR A 260 1.67 8.70 -13.18
C THR A 260 2.94 7.85 -13.25
N LEU A 261 3.06 6.83 -12.39
CA LEU A 261 4.18 5.90 -12.39
C LEU A 261 4.42 5.25 -13.78
N ILE A 262 3.33 4.84 -14.43
CA ILE A 262 3.35 4.21 -15.77
C ILE A 262 4.00 5.14 -16.81
N ILE A 263 3.68 6.44 -16.75
CA ILE A 263 4.24 7.45 -17.66
C ILE A 263 5.74 7.63 -17.41
N ALA A 264 6.15 7.67 -16.13
CA ALA A 264 7.56 7.80 -15.74
C ALA A 264 8.40 6.60 -16.19
N GLU A 265 7.80 5.42 -16.31
CA GLU A 265 8.49 4.20 -16.73
C GLU A 265 8.55 4.05 -18.27
N VAL A 266 7.41 4.19 -18.96
CA VAL A 266 7.30 3.80 -20.38
C VAL A 266 7.79 4.90 -21.34
N ILE A 267 7.54 6.17 -21.04
CA ILE A 267 7.87 7.27 -21.96
C ILE A 267 9.39 7.39 -22.19
N PRO A 268 10.26 7.37 -21.16
CA PRO A 268 11.69 7.52 -21.40
C PRO A 268 12.26 6.38 -22.25
N PHE A 269 11.77 5.15 -22.07
CA PHE A 269 12.15 4.01 -22.91
C PHE A 269 11.77 4.21 -24.38
N LEU A 270 10.51 4.60 -24.65
CA LEU A 270 10.03 4.85 -26.01
C LEU A 270 10.80 5.99 -26.70
N VAL A 271 11.01 7.11 -26.00
CA VAL A 271 11.72 8.27 -26.56
C VAL A 271 13.20 7.95 -26.78
N LEU A 272 13.83 7.16 -25.89
CA LEU A 272 15.21 6.72 -26.06
C LEU A 272 15.38 5.82 -27.28
N ALA A 273 14.50 4.83 -27.46
CA ALA A 273 14.56 3.93 -28.62
C ALA A 273 14.47 4.72 -29.94
N VAL A 274 13.47 5.59 -30.09
CA VAL A 274 13.29 6.41 -31.29
C VAL A 274 14.41 7.43 -31.46
N GLY A 275 14.87 8.03 -30.36
CA GLY A 275 15.95 9.02 -30.37
C GLY A 275 17.27 8.43 -30.84
N VAL A 276 17.66 7.28 -30.30
CA VAL A 276 18.88 6.56 -30.68
C VAL A 276 18.84 6.11 -32.14
N ASP A 277 17.70 5.58 -32.62
CA ASP A 277 17.53 5.17 -34.02
C ASP A 277 17.75 6.35 -34.99
N ASN A 278 17.16 7.51 -34.70
CA ASN A 278 17.31 8.71 -35.53
C ASN A 278 18.77 9.19 -35.58
N ILE A 279 19.46 9.18 -34.44
CA ILE A 279 20.88 9.57 -34.37
C ILE A 279 21.74 8.58 -35.17
N PHE A 280 21.43 7.28 -35.08
CA PHE A 280 22.17 6.24 -35.79
C PHE A 280 22.02 6.38 -37.31
N ILE A 281 20.80 6.58 -37.81
CA ILE A 281 20.52 6.82 -39.24
C ILE A 281 21.28 8.05 -39.73
N LEU A 282 21.23 9.15 -38.97
CA LEU A 282 21.85 10.41 -39.37
C LEU A 282 23.38 10.31 -39.39
N ASN A 283 23.99 9.65 -38.39
CA ASN A 283 25.43 9.40 -38.39
C ASN A 283 25.86 8.47 -39.53
N HIS A 284 25.09 7.42 -39.82
CA HIS A 284 25.39 6.49 -40.91
C HIS A 284 25.36 7.16 -42.28
N GLU A 285 24.33 7.96 -42.57
CA GLU A 285 24.26 8.71 -43.83
C GLU A 285 25.33 9.80 -43.92
N PHE A 286 25.67 10.46 -42.80
CA PHE A 286 26.77 11.43 -42.77
C PHE A 286 28.12 10.77 -43.11
N GLU A 287 28.42 9.59 -42.55
CA GLU A 287 29.62 8.83 -42.89
C GLU A 287 29.63 8.41 -44.36
N ARG A 288 28.50 7.90 -44.86
CA ARG A 288 28.34 7.48 -46.26
C ARG A 288 28.57 8.64 -47.24
N LEU A 289 28.01 9.82 -46.95
CA LEU A 289 28.19 11.01 -47.77
C LEU A 289 29.62 11.54 -47.71
N THR A 290 30.24 11.54 -46.53
CA THR A 290 31.65 11.95 -46.36
C THR A 290 32.58 11.06 -47.15
N LEU A 291 32.39 9.73 -47.10
CA LEU A 291 33.15 8.78 -47.90
C LEU A 291 32.92 8.98 -49.41
N LYS A 292 31.69 9.31 -49.82
CA LYS A 292 31.36 9.57 -51.22
C LYS A 292 31.95 10.88 -51.74
N SER A 293 32.07 11.92 -50.92
CA SER A 293 32.72 13.19 -51.33
C SER A 293 34.23 13.03 -51.43
N LEU A 294 34.86 12.36 -50.45
CA LEU A 294 36.29 12.03 -50.48
C LEU A 294 36.66 11.14 -51.69
N GLY A 295 35.81 10.18 -52.04
CA GLY A 295 36.00 9.36 -53.24
C GLY A 295 35.75 10.10 -54.56
N ARG A 296 35.16 11.31 -54.54
CA ARG A 296 34.91 12.12 -55.74
C ARG A 296 36.07 13.07 -56.03
N GLU A 297 36.71 13.59 -54.99
CA GLU A 297 37.94 14.40 -55.12
C GLU A 297 39.12 13.57 -55.65
N SER A 298 39.20 12.27 -55.32
CA SER A 298 40.27 11.38 -55.85
C SER A 298 40.12 10.96 -57.32
N VAL A 299 39.02 11.34 -57.99
CA VAL A 299 38.77 11.02 -59.42
C VAL A 299 38.96 12.25 -60.32
N GLU A 300 39.11 13.45 -59.73
CA GLU A 300 39.34 14.71 -60.45
C GLU A 300 40.81 15.17 -60.48
N GLU A 301 41.74 14.39 -59.91
CA GLU A 301 43.20 14.48 -60.17
C GLU A 301 43.68 13.36 -61.10
#